data_AF-A0A4V1LTV2-F1
#
_entry.id   AF-A0A4V1LTV2-F1
#
_cell.length_a   1.000
_cell.length_b   1.000
_cell.length_c   1.000
_cell.angle_alpha   90.00
_cell.angle_beta   90.00
_cell.angle_gamma   90.00
#
_symmetry.space_group_name_H-M   'P 1'
#
loop_
_entity.id
_entity.type
_entity.pdbx_description
1 polymer ?
#
loop_
_entity_poly.entity_id
_entity_poly.type
_entity_poly.pdbx_seq_one_letter_code
_entity_poly.pdbx_strand_id
1 'polypeptide(L)'
;MALIISAFAVTMTYLSSTIKYDQETLKHILDLEKQNQDVLTIIRKINYLENKIIISKNLTEIEMLENKLIDKDSVSLIHKEGEELLSYNKKLDEVSDDLLNLIISEQDVFSKKYVVLFYKEELKSYIKRVDKSIRTIINETEGLYGKAALFSKRYTRKNKENIDLDFLYKFGRVMSISKDLDSSANIFFGLISNIYSTNDINVIRSIKLNSLAQITSLFENSLIKVFEYKDFDKRFEDNIYNINKEFYRIKDLLTLFISAKEQMLREEEKLSSLLMERSTTNTELVEKIKNLNQISEKIEENILSHSDFISKTTTSVIIVVGVISLFLIFLAASTLIYRINFPLDFIINYIEKIRNNKKGLSSKLPIVIDDEFGKLSKSFNSMTNTISKNIKEIQNLNKEIEDTQKEVILTMGAIGETRSKETGNHVKRVAEYSKILAIKYGLDENEANLLKEASPMHDIGKVGIPDRVLKKPAKLNDEEWEIMKGHAQLGYEMLKHSNRKILKAAAIVAKEHHEKWDGSGYPNGLIGEEIHIYGRITAVADVFDALGSDRCYKKAWPLEEILDLFKKERGKHFDPKLVDLLFENIDEVVYIRDKYKDIFD
;
A
#
# COMPACT_ATOMS: atom_id res chain seq x y z
N MET A 1 -3.23 21.34 -7.05
CA MET A 1 -2.44 20.08 -7.18
C MET A 1 -1.10 20.18 -6.47
N ALA A 2 -0.25 21.18 -6.76
CA ALA A 2 1.04 21.37 -6.07
C ALA A 2 0.93 21.40 -4.53
N LEU A 3 0.03 22.21 -3.96
CA LEU A 3 -0.22 22.27 -2.51
C LEU A 3 -0.63 20.92 -1.87
N ILE A 4 -1.34 20.06 -2.62
CA ILE A 4 -1.78 18.73 -2.15
C ILE A 4 -0.59 17.78 -2.10
N ILE A 5 0.27 17.82 -3.11
CA ILE A 5 1.50 17.01 -3.18
C ILE A 5 2.48 17.43 -2.08
N SER A 6 2.62 18.73 -1.81
CA SER A 6 3.45 19.27 -0.73
C SER A 6 2.97 18.82 0.64
N ALA A 7 1.67 18.91 0.92
CA ALA A 7 1.07 18.50 2.19
C ALA A 7 1.23 16.99 2.44
N PHE A 8 1.07 16.16 1.40
CA PHE A 8 1.26 14.71 1.47
C PHE A 8 2.73 14.34 1.69
N ALA A 9 3.67 15.00 1.03
CA ALA A 9 5.10 14.75 1.19
C ALA A 9 5.59 15.09 2.62
N VAL A 10 5.13 16.21 3.19
CA VAL A 10 5.49 16.62 4.56
C VAL A 10 4.92 15.64 5.59
N THR A 11 3.66 15.21 5.42
CA THR A 11 3.04 14.24 6.34
C THR A 11 3.68 12.86 6.26
N MET A 12 4.03 12.37 5.07
CA MET A 12 4.74 11.09 4.91
C MET A 12 6.17 11.13 5.49
N THR A 13 6.86 12.27 5.38
CA THR A 13 8.20 12.45 5.95
C THR A 13 8.14 12.44 7.48
N TYR A 14 7.16 13.14 8.06
CA TYR A 14 6.94 13.18 9.51
C TYR A 14 6.53 11.80 10.06
N LEU A 15 5.69 11.06 9.33
CA LEU A 15 5.27 9.71 9.73
C LEU A 15 6.46 8.73 9.72
N SER A 16 7.31 8.81 8.69
CA SER A 16 8.51 7.98 8.56
C SER A 16 9.54 8.23 9.67
N SER A 17 9.76 9.49 10.05
CA SER A 17 10.68 9.81 11.15
C SER A 17 10.17 9.33 12.51
N THR A 18 8.85 9.36 12.73
CA THR A 18 8.24 8.96 14.00
C THR A 18 8.27 7.44 14.19
N ILE A 19 8.02 6.67 13.12
CA ILE A 19 8.06 5.19 13.14
C ILE A 19 9.48 4.66 13.36
N LYS A 20 10.50 5.33 12.80
CA LYS A 20 11.90 4.90 12.92
C LYS A 20 12.46 5.08 14.34
N TYR A 21 12.09 6.16 15.02
CA TYR A 21 12.51 6.45 16.39
C TYR A 21 11.97 5.42 17.41
N ASP A 22 10.72 4.97 17.21
CA ASP A 22 10.02 4.04 18.10
C ASP A 22 10.59 2.60 18.03
N GLN A 23 11.01 2.14 16.84
CA GLN A 23 11.59 0.80 16.67
C GLN A 23 12.99 0.63 17.29
N GLU A 24 13.84 1.66 17.22
CA GLU A 24 15.17 1.62 17.85
C GLU A 24 15.07 1.63 19.37
N THR A 25 14.12 2.38 19.92
CA THR A 25 13.91 2.49 21.37
C THR A 25 13.34 1.18 21.93
N LEU A 26 12.34 0.59 21.27
CA LEU A 26 11.72 -0.66 21.71
C LEU A 26 12.69 -1.85 21.68
N LYS A 27 13.57 -1.93 20.67
CA LYS A 27 14.58 -2.98 20.57
C LYS A 27 15.60 -2.90 21.70
N HIS A 28 16.01 -1.69 22.05
CA HIS A 28 16.99 -1.45 23.12
C HIS A 28 16.43 -1.79 24.52
N ILE A 29 15.12 -1.63 24.72
CA ILE A 29 14.43 -1.99 25.96
C ILE A 29 14.31 -3.51 26.13
N LEU A 30 13.94 -4.22 25.05
CA LEU A 30 13.83 -5.69 25.05
C LEU A 30 15.17 -6.38 25.31
N ASP A 31 16.28 -5.82 24.81
CA ASP A 31 17.62 -6.36 25.07
C ASP A 31 18.04 -6.18 26.54
N LEU A 32 17.61 -5.10 27.22
CA LEU A 32 17.85 -4.86 28.65
C LEU A 32 17.05 -5.82 29.55
N GLU A 33 15.79 -6.11 29.22
CA GLU A 33 14.97 -7.10 29.94
C GLU A 33 15.59 -8.49 29.89
N LYS A 34 16.10 -8.88 28.72
CA LYS A 34 16.75 -10.18 28.51
C LYS A 34 18.00 -10.33 29.40
N GLN A 35 18.82 -9.29 29.50
CA GLN A 35 20.00 -9.27 30.37
C GLN A 35 19.63 -9.42 31.86
N ASN A 36 18.56 -8.77 32.33
CA ASN A 36 18.09 -8.91 33.71
C ASN A 36 17.55 -10.32 34.04
N GLN A 37 16.89 -11.00 33.08
CA GLN A 37 16.45 -12.39 33.27
C GLN A 37 17.61 -13.38 33.35
N ASP A 38 18.69 -13.16 32.59
CA ASP A 38 19.86 -14.02 32.62
C ASP A 38 20.58 -13.96 33.98
N VAL A 39 20.68 -12.77 34.59
CA VAL A 39 21.22 -12.58 35.95
C VAL A 39 20.37 -13.29 37.01
N LEU A 40 19.04 -13.14 36.95
CA LEU A 40 18.13 -13.84 37.87
C LEU A 40 18.20 -15.37 37.73
N THR A 41 18.46 -15.86 36.51
CA THR A 41 18.64 -17.29 36.24
C THR A 41 19.95 -17.82 36.83
N ILE A 42 21.03 -17.04 36.79
CA ILE A 42 22.32 -17.37 37.42
C ILE A 42 22.15 -17.44 38.95
N ILE A 43 21.48 -16.46 39.56
CA ILE A 43 21.21 -16.44 41.02
C ILE A 43 20.39 -17.68 41.46
N ARG A 44 19.36 -18.05 40.69
CA ARG A 44 18.56 -19.26 40.98
C ARG A 44 19.39 -20.54 40.85
N LYS A 45 20.32 -20.61 39.89
CA LYS A 45 21.26 -21.74 39.75
C LYS A 45 22.24 -21.82 40.90
N ILE A 46 22.74 -20.68 41.40
CA ILE A 46 23.62 -20.61 42.58
C ILE A 46 22.89 -21.12 43.83
N ASN A 47 21.69 -20.62 44.13
CA ASN A 47 20.87 -21.07 45.26
C ASN A 47 20.47 -22.56 45.18
N TYR A 48 20.25 -23.08 43.97
CA TYR A 48 19.98 -24.51 43.74
C TYR A 48 21.22 -25.37 44.02
N LEU A 49 22.41 -24.89 43.66
CA LEU A 49 23.68 -25.59 43.88
C LEU A 49 24.10 -25.54 45.35
N GLU A 50 23.94 -24.42 46.06
CA GLU A 50 24.15 -24.31 47.51
C GLU A 50 23.32 -25.36 48.27
N ASN A 51 22.03 -25.49 47.93
CA ASN A 51 21.15 -26.49 48.53
C ASN A 51 21.57 -27.94 48.23
N LYS A 52 22.17 -28.20 47.06
CA LYS A 52 22.67 -29.55 46.71
C LYS A 52 24.02 -29.87 47.36
N ILE A 53 24.91 -28.89 47.52
CA ILE A 53 26.22 -29.04 48.18
C ILE A 53 26.04 -29.26 49.68
N ILE A 54 25.04 -28.63 50.31
CA ILE A 54 24.65 -28.90 51.71
C ILE A 54 24.27 -30.38 51.92
N ILE A 55 23.83 -31.09 50.86
CA ILE A 55 23.34 -32.47 50.92
C ILE A 55 24.37 -33.50 50.43
N SER A 56 25.44 -33.08 49.73
CA SER A 56 26.41 -34.00 49.11
C SER A 56 27.36 -34.65 50.13
N LYS A 57 27.68 -35.93 49.92
CA LYS A 57 28.39 -36.78 50.90
C LYS A 57 29.85 -37.10 50.56
N ASN A 58 30.40 -36.64 49.41
CA ASN A 58 31.82 -36.86 49.09
C ASN A 58 32.44 -35.74 48.19
N LEU A 59 33.78 -35.67 48.18
CA LEU A 59 34.61 -34.68 47.46
C LEU A 59 34.47 -34.71 45.92
N THR A 60 34.19 -35.86 45.31
CA THR A 60 34.20 -36.04 43.85
C THR A 60 32.97 -35.42 43.16
N GLU A 61 31.85 -35.27 43.89
CA GLU A 61 30.65 -34.56 43.41
C GLU A 61 30.84 -33.04 43.38
N ILE A 62 31.77 -32.51 44.18
CA ILE A 62 32.04 -31.07 44.33
C ILE A 62 32.96 -30.56 43.20
N GLU A 63 34.07 -31.28 42.91
CA GLU A 63 34.98 -30.94 41.80
C GLU A 63 34.31 -30.95 40.41
N MET A 64 33.27 -31.78 40.23
CA MET A 64 32.54 -31.89 38.96
C MET A 64 31.57 -30.72 38.72
N LEU A 65 31.17 -30.02 39.79
CA LEU A 65 30.30 -28.84 39.74
C LEU A 65 31.09 -27.54 39.55
N GLU A 66 32.32 -27.47 40.07
CA GLU A 66 33.23 -26.32 39.93
C GLU A 66 33.68 -26.09 38.48
N ASN A 67 33.92 -27.15 37.72
CA ASN A 67 34.37 -27.05 36.31
C ASN A 67 33.30 -26.55 35.32
N LYS A 68 32.03 -26.40 35.74
CA LYS A 68 30.95 -25.84 34.92
C LYS A 68 30.80 -24.32 35.02
N LEU A 69 31.54 -23.66 35.92
CA LEU A 69 31.31 -22.26 36.31
C LEU A 69 32.16 -21.22 35.56
N ILE A 70 33.19 -21.61 34.81
CA ILE A 70 34.13 -20.65 34.21
C ILE A 70 33.96 -20.66 32.70
N ASP A 71 33.18 -19.70 32.18
CA ASP A 71 33.28 -19.27 30.79
C ASP A 71 33.55 -17.76 30.75
N LYS A 72 34.54 -17.36 29.95
CA LYS A 72 35.35 -16.12 30.13
C LYS A 72 34.87 -14.91 29.32
N ASP A 73 33.74 -15.03 28.62
CA ASP A 73 33.37 -14.07 27.56
C ASP A 73 32.41 -12.94 27.98
N SER A 74 31.95 -12.90 29.23
CA SER A 74 30.91 -11.95 29.68
C SER A 74 31.40 -10.51 29.89
N VAL A 75 32.71 -10.29 30.03
CA VAL A 75 33.28 -8.98 30.40
C VAL A 75 33.56 -8.09 29.19
N SER A 76 33.71 -8.71 28.00
CA SER A 76 34.09 -8.00 26.77
C SER A 76 32.94 -7.23 26.10
N LEU A 77 31.69 -7.51 26.46
CA LEU A 77 30.51 -6.96 25.77
C LEU A 77 29.98 -5.66 26.40
N ILE A 78 30.42 -5.36 27.62
CA ILE A 78 29.88 -4.28 28.48
C ILE A 78 30.47 -2.90 28.11
N HIS A 79 31.60 -2.85 27.41
CA HIS A 79 32.42 -1.65 27.37
C HIS A 79 32.12 -0.64 26.25
N LYS A 80 31.11 -0.84 25.39
CA LYS A 80 31.05 -0.10 24.11
C LYS A 80 29.96 0.96 23.92
N GLU A 81 28.81 0.99 24.60
CA GLU A 81 27.76 1.97 24.20
C GLU A 81 26.95 2.56 25.37
N GLY A 82 26.98 3.90 25.50
CA GLY A 82 25.85 4.71 25.97
C GLY A 82 26.08 5.60 27.20
N GLU A 83 26.37 6.88 26.99
CA GLU A 83 26.63 7.89 28.05
C GLU A 83 25.41 8.32 28.90
N GLU A 84 24.23 7.72 28.75
CA GLU A 84 23.09 7.90 29.69
C GLU A 84 22.85 6.67 30.60
N LEU A 85 23.56 5.55 30.37
CA LEU A 85 23.45 4.27 31.13
C LEU A 85 24.30 4.22 32.42
N LEU A 86 25.15 5.21 32.67
CA LEU A 86 26.13 5.23 33.78
C LEU A 86 25.52 5.16 35.19
N SER A 87 24.28 5.59 35.37
CA SER A 87 23.59 5.58 36.68
C SER A 87 23.06 4.19 37.07
N TYR A 88 22.51 3.46 36.09
CA TYR A 88 21.91 2.15 36.33
C TYR A 88 22.97 1.06 36.38
N ASN A 89 23.97 1.14 35.50
CA ASN A 89 25.07 0.17 35.47
C ASN A 89 25.91 0.19 36.75
N LYS A 90 26.14 1.38 37.34
CA LYS A 90 26.84 1.50 38.63
C LYS A 90 26.15 0.72 39.76
N LYS A 91 24.81 0.69 39.79
CA LYS A 91 24.06 -0.08 40.80
C LYS A 91 24.10 -1.59 40.54
N LEU A 92 24.20 -2.00 39.28
CA LEU A 92 24.37 -3.41 38.88
C LEU A 92 25.79 -3.90 39.17
N ASP A 93 26.81 -3.10 38.89
CA ASP A 93 28.21 -3.36 39.23
C ASP A 93 28.36 -3.51 40.75
N GLU A 94 27.74 -2.62 41.55
CA GLU A 94 27.70 -2.74 43.01
C GLU A 94 27.08 -4.05 43.50
N VAL A 95 25.97 -4.52 42.89
CA VAL A 95 25.35 -5.81 43.24
C VAL A 95 26.21 -7.00 42.80
N SER A 96 26.90 -6.89 41.66
CA SER A 96 27.83 -7.91 41.16
C SER A 96 29.06 -8.07 42.06
N ASP A 97 29.65 -6.96 42.51
CA ASP A 97 30.78 -6.95 43.43
C ASP A 97 30.38 -7.51 44.81
N ASP A 98 29.21 -7.12 45.33
CA ASP A 98 28.66 -7.69 46.57
C ASP A 98 28.46 -9.22 46.45
N LEU A 99 28.05 -9.72 45.27
CA LEU A 99 27.87 -11.16 44.99
C LEU A 99 29.21 -11.92 44.95
N LEU A 100 30.22 -11.33 44.31
CA LEU A 100 31.56 -11.92 44.21
C LEU A 100 32.20 -12.03 45.60
N ASN A 101 32.06 -10.99 46.43
CA ASN A 101 32.51 -11.00 47.82
C ASN A 101 31.78 -12.06 48.66
N LEU A 102 30.48 -12.27 48.42
CA LEU A 102 29.72 -13.34 49.06
C LEU A 102 30.27 -14.73 48.71
N ILE A 103 30.59 -14.99 47.44
CA ILE A 103 31.16 -16.26 46.98
C ILE A 103 32.52 -16.53 47.64
N ILE A 104 33.37 -15.51 47.74
CA ILE A 104 34.67 -15.61 48.41
C ILE A 104 34.49 -15.92 49.91
N SER A 105 33.53 -15.26 50.57
CA SER A 105 33.21 -15.54 51.97
C SER A 105 32.73 -16.99 52.21
N GLU A 106 32.14 -17.63 51.20
CA GLU A 106 31.65 -19.01 51.30
C GLU A 106 32.77 -20.04 51.39
N GLN A 107 33.85 -19.83 50.63
CA GLN A 107 35.05 -20.65 50.74
C GLN A 107 35.68 -20.57 52.14
N ASP A 108 35.67 -19.38 52.75
CA ASP A 108 36.20 -19.18 54.10
C ASP A 108 35.34 -19.85 55.18
N VAL A 109 34.01 -19.73 55.11
CA VAL A 109 33.10 -20.45 56.02
C VAL A 109 33.25 -21.96 55.90
N PHE A 110 33.36 -22.47 54.66
CA PHE A 110 33.52 -23.90 54.38
C PHE A 110 34.82 -24.46 54.95
N SER A 111 35.94 -23.78 54.72
CA SER A 111 37.25 -24.18 55.24
C SER A 111 37.27 -24.22 56.77
N LYS A 112 36.67 -23.24 57.44
CA LYS A 112 36.60 -23.18 58.91
C LYS A 112 35.71 -24.26 59.52
N LYS A 113 34.56 -24.54 58.89
CA LYS A 113 33.67 -25.63 59.32
C LYS A 113 34.37 -26.99 59.27
N TYR A 114 35.19 -27.23 58.25
CA TYR A 114 35.99 -28.46 58.13
C TYR A 114 37.02 -28.59 59.26
N VAL A 115 37.73 -27.51 59.58
CA VAL A 115 38.73 -27.48 60.67
C VAL A 115 38.08 -27.76 62.03
N VAL A 116 36.91 -27.18 62.32
CA VAL A 116 36.18 -27.46 63.57
C VAL A 116 35.74 -28.93 63.66
N LEU A 117 35.25 -29.50 62.56
CA LEU A 117 34.86 -30.92 62.50
C LEU A 117 36.06 -31.86 62.71
N PHE A 118 37.20 -31.54 62.11
CA PHE A 118 38.45 -32.29 62.29
C PHE A 118 38.83 -32.37 63.78
N TYR A 119 38.86 -31.24 64.49
CA TYR A 119 39.19 -31.24 65.92
C TYR A 119 38.13 -31.97 66.77
N LYS A 120 36.83 -31.90 66.42
CA LYS A 120 35.78 -32.67 67.12
C LYS A 120 36.04 -34.18 67.06
N GLU A 121 36.48 -34.69 65.90
CA GLU A 121 36.86 -36.09 65.74
C GLU A 121 38.17 -36.43 66.45
N GLU A 122 39.16 -35.53 66.42
CA GLU A 122 40.43 -35.70 67.11
C GLU A 122 40.24 -35.82 68.64
N LEU A 123 39.37 -34.99 69.22
CA LEU A 123 39.01 -35.02 70.63
C LEU A 123 38.39 -36.36 71.05
N LYS A 124 37.46 -36.91 70.25
CA LYS A 124 36.89 -38.24 70.49
C LYS A 124 37.98 -39.32 70.51
N SER A 125 38.95 -39.22 69.59
CA SER A 125 40.09 -40.14 69.51
C SER A 125 40.98 -40.06 70.75
N TYR A 126 41.26 -38.85 71.26
CA TYR A 126 42.00 -38.67 72.52
C TYR A 126 41.27 -39.27 73.72
N ILE A 127 39.96 -39.04 73.88
CA ILE A 127 39.15 -39.61 74.97
C ILE A 127 39.26 -41.14 74.98
N LYS A 128 39.10 -41.78 73.82
CA LYS A 128 39.21 -43.24 73.69
C LYS A 128 40.59 -43.76 74.07
N ARG A 129 41.66 -43.02 73.73
CA ARG A 129 43.04 -43.38 74.08
C ARG A 129 43.29 -43.25 75.59
N VAL A 130 42.77 -42.20 76.22
CA VAL A 130 42.91 -42.03 77.67
C VAL A 130 42.09 -43.08 78.44
N ASP A 131 40.84 -43.35 78.06
CA ASP A 131 40.03 -44.41 78.67
C ASP A 131 40.75 -45.77 78.65
N LYS A 132 41.40 -46.09 77.52
CA LYS A 132 42.22 -47.31 77.38
C LYS A 132 43.40 -47.33 78.37
N SER A 133 44.11 -46.22 78.52
CA SER A 133 45.23 -46.12 79.47
C SER A 133 44.76 -46.23 80.91
N ILE A 134 43.64 -45.59 81.27
CA ILE A 134 43.07 -45.69 82.63
C ILE A 134 42.67 -47.14 82.95
N ARG A 135 41.98 -47.82 82.03
CA ARG A 135 41.64 -49.25 82.21
C ARG A 135 42.89 -50.12 82.38
N THR A 136 43.98 -49.78 81.70
CA THR A 136 45.25 -50.52 81.84
C THR A 136 45.83 -50.32 83.24
N ILE A 137 45.82 -49.09 83.76
CA ILE A 137 46.25 -48.80 85.14
C ILE A 137 45.41 -49.58 86.15
N ILE A 138 44.08 -49.55 86.04
CA ILE A 138 43.17 -50.30 86.93
C ILE A 138 43.51 -51.80 86.92
N ASN A 139 43.63 -52.41 85.74
CA ASN A 139 43.94 -53.85 85.61
C ASN A 139 45.31 -54.19 86.24
N GLU A 140 46.33 -53.36 86.01
CA GLU A 140 47.65 -53.59 86.59
C GLU A 140 47.66 -53.41 88.12
N THR A 141 46.79 -52.53 88.63
CA THR A 141 46.61 -52.21 90.05
C THR A 141 45.86 -53.34 90.79
N GLU A 142 44.81 -53.90 90.20
CA GLU A 142 44.19 -55.15 90.67
C GLU A 142 45.20 -56.31 90.71
N GLY A 143 46.09 -56.37 89.70
CA GLY A 143 47.21 -57.30 89.69
C GLY A 143 48.16 -57.11 90.87
N LEU A 144 48.44 -55.87 91.28
CA LEU A 144 49.22 -55.57 92.49
C LEU A 144 48.51 -56.05 93.75
N TYR A 145 47.20 -55.80 93.89
CA TYR A 145 46.41 -56.27 95.04
C TYR A 145 46.45 -57.79 95.18
N GLY A 146 46.15 -58.52 94.11
CA GLY A 146 46.13 -59.98 94.11
C GLY A 146 47.50 -60.56 94.49
N LYS A 147 48.58 -59.98 93.95
CA LYS A 147 49.95 -60.41 94.25
C LYS A 147 50.39 -60.03 95.66
N ALA A 148 50.05 -58.83 96.14
CA ALA A 148 50.34 -58.40 97.50
C ALA A 148 49.66 -59.33 98.51
N ALA A 149 48.39 -59.71 98.27
CA ALA A 149 47.65 -60.66 99.10
C ALA A 149 48.28 -62.07 99.08
N LEU A 150 48.71 -62.55 97.91
CA LEU A 150 49.43 -63.83 97.76
C LEU A 150 50.79 -63.81 98.46
N PHE A 151 51.54 -62.73 98.32
CA PHE A 151 52.81 -62.52 99.00
C PHE A 151 52.61 -62.48 100.52
N SER A 152 51.60 -61.75 100.99
CA SER A 152 51.20 -61.73 102.40
C SER A 152 50.90 -63.12 102.94
N LYS A 153 50.09 -63.91 102.21
CA LYS A 153 49.75 -65.29 102.57
C LYS A 153 50.96 -66.22 102.57
N ARG A 154 51.91 -66.04 101.63
CA ARG A 154 53.18 -66.81 101.59
C ARG A 154 54.09 -66.42 102.75
N TYR A 155 54.21 -65.13 103.04
CA TYR A 155 55.04 -64.59 104.11
C TYR A 155 54.54 -65.04 105.49
N THR A 156 53.23 -64.91 105.76
CA THR A 156 52.61 -65.43 107.01
C THR A 156 52.76 -66.93 107.16
N ARG A 157 52.66 -67.71 106.07
CA ARG A 157 52.92 -69.16 106.11
C ARG A 157 54.37 -69.49 106.46
N LYS A 158 55.33 -68.73 105.94
CA LYS A 158 56.76 -68.97 106.14
C LYS A 158 57.22 -68.58 107.55
N ASN A 159 56.61 -67.56 108.16
CA ASN A 159 57.07 -66.94 109.41
C ASN A 159 56.14 -67.22 110.62
N LYS A 160 55.66 -68.47 110.77
CA LYS A 160 54.66 -68.92 111.78
C LYS A 160 54.73 -68.17 113.14
N GLU A 161 53.76 -67.28 113.36
CA GLU A 161 53.49 -66.49 114.58
C GLU A 161 54.40 -65.29 114.90
N ASN A 162 55.34 -64.90 114.01
CA ASN A 162 56.10 -63.65 114.17
C ASN A 162 56.11 -62.84 112.85
N ILE A 163 55.18 -61.88 112.73
CA ILE A 163 55.10 -60.96 111.58
C ILE A 163 55.93 -59.72 111.89
N ASP A 164 56.95 -59.42 111.07
CA ASP A 164 57.77 -58.21 111.18
C ASP A 164 56.97 -56.94 110.79
N LEU A 165 57.21 -55.87 111.54
CA LEU A 165 56.71 -54.52 111.28
C LEU A 165 57.10 -54.00 109.88
N ASP A 166 58.27 -54.34 109.33
CA ASP A 166 58.67 -53.93 107.97
C ASP A 166 57.72 -54.51 106.90
N PHE A 167 57.28 -55.76 107.08
CA PHE A 167 56.32 -56.39 106.19
C PHE A 167 54.95 -55.71 106.26
N LEU A 168 54.43 -55.45 107.47
CA LEU A 168 53.16 -54.75 107.66
C LEU A 168 53.19 -53.33 107.10
N TYR A 169 54.33 -52.64 107.24
CA TYR A 169 54.53 -51.31 106.67
C TYR A 169 54.53 -51.35 105.13
N LYS A 170 55.30 -52.25 104.51
CA LYS A 170 55.35 -52.42 103.05
C LYS A 170 53.99 -52.85 102.49
N PHE A 171 53.32 -53.82 103.11
CA PHE A 171 51.99 -54.27 102.68
C PHE A 171 50.94 -53.15 102.85
N GLY A 172 50.95 -52.43 103.97
CA GLY A 172 50.08 -51.28 104.22
C GLY A 172 50.30 -50.15 103.21
N ARG A 173 51.55 -49.85 102.84
CA ARG A 173 51.85 -48.87 101.77
C ARG A 173 51.33 -49.33 100.42
N VAL A 174 51.51 -50.59 100.02
CA VAL A 174 50.98 -51.10 98.75
C VAL A 174 49.45 -50.99 98.70
N MET A 175 48.76 -51.32 99.80
CA MET A 175 47.31 -51.16 99.89
C MET A 175 46.86 -49.69 99.82
N SER A 176 47.63 -48.77 100.44
CA SER A 176 47.38 -47.32 100.39
C SER A 176 47.57 -46.75 98.98
N ILE A 177 48.74 -47.02 98.38
CA ILE A 177 49.09 -46.61 97.01
C ILE A 177 48.00 -47.04 96.05
N SER A 178 47.54 -48.28 96.17
CA SER A 178 46.54 -48.84 95.27
C SER A 178 45.17 -48.15 95.40
N LYS A 179 44.81 -47.67 96.59
CA LYS A 179 43.61 -46.83 96.81
C LYS A 179 43.79 -45.43 96.21
N ASP A 180 44.99 -44.88 96.31
CA ASP A 180 45.35 -43.59 95.73
C ASP A 180 45.34 -43.63 94.18
N LEU A 181 45.68 -44.79 93.60
CA LEU A 181 45.61 -45.06 92.16
C LEU A 181 44.18 -45.05 91.62
N ASP A 182 43.24 -45.73 92.28
CA ASP A 182 41.82 -45.73 91.91
C ASP A 182 41.18 -44.33 92.05
N SER A 183 41.55 -43.60 93.11
CA SER A 183 41.12 -42.21 93.31
C SER A 183 41.62 -41.32 92.16
N SER A 184 42.89 -41.47 91.80
CA SER A 184 43.51 -40.72 90.70
C SER A 184 42.84 -41.00 89.36
N ALA A 185 42.53 -42.27 89.05
CA ALA A 185 41.79 -42.66 87.84
C ALA A 185 40.43 -41.96 87.69
N ASN A 186 39.65 -41.88 88.78
CA ASN A 186 38.37 -41.18 88.80
C ASN A 186 38.53 -39.66 88.59
N ILE A 187 39.57 -39.06 89.17
CA ILE A 187 39.88 -37.64 88.96
C ILE A 187 40.21 -37.37 87.48
N PHE A 188 40.93 -38.26 86.79
CA PHE A 188 41.20 -38.12 85.35
C PHE A 188 39.93 -38.14 84.49
N PHE A 189 39.00 -39.06 84.78
CA PHE A 189 37.72 -39.09 84.08
C PHE A 189 36.91 -37.81 84.30
N GLY A 190 36.85 -37.33 85.54
CA GLY A 190 36.18 -36.07 85.87
C GLY A 190 36.78 -34.88 85.12
N LEU A 191 38.11 -34.79 85.05
CA LEU A 191 38.81 -33.73 84.32
C LEU A 191 38.53 -33.77 82.82
N ILE A 192 38.59 -34.94 82.18
CA ILE A 192 38.30 -35.09 80.74
C ILE A 192 36.85 -34.71 80.44
N SER A 193 35.91 -35.19 81.25
CA SER A 193 34.49 -34.87 81.08
C SER A 193 34.27 -33.36 81.16
N ASN A 194 34.85 -32.70 82.17
CA ASN A 194 34.72 -31.25 82.35
C ASN A 194 35.35 -30.45 81.20
N ILE A 195 36.53 -30.86 80.71
CA ILE A 195 37.19 -30.22 79.56
C ILE A 195 36.40 -30.43 78.27
N TYR A 196 35.82 -31.62 78.08
CA TYR A 196 35.04 -31.93 76.88
C TYR A 196 33.73 -31.15 76.84
N SER A 197 33.03 -31.04 77.98
CA SER A 197 31.71 -30.41 78.07
C SER A 197 31.74 -28.88 78.08
N THR A 198 32.86 -28.26 78.47
CA THR A 198 32.95 -26.80 78.47
C THR A 198 33.11 -26.25 77.05
N ASN A 199 32.44 -25.12 76.79
CA ASN A 199 32.57 -24.33 75.58
C ASN A 199 33.28 -22.99 75.83
N ASP A 200 33.74 -22.74 77.05
CA ASP A 200 34.45 -21.52 77.41
C ASP A 200 35.96 -21.74 77.34
N ILE A 201 36.61 -21.05 76.40
CA ILE A 201 38.05 -21.14 76.18
C ILE A 201 38.86 -20.66 77.39
N ASN A 202 38.35 -19.70 78.17
CA ASN A 202 39.03 -19.20 79.37
C ASN A 202 38.97 -20.22 80.49
N VAL A 203 37.86 -20.95 80.60
CA VAL A 203 37.74 -22.11 81.50
C VAL A 203 38.72 -23.21 81.10
N ILE A 204 38.93 -23.47 79.81
CA ILE A 204 39.94 -24.45 79.37
C ILE A 204 41.36 -24.00 79.70
N ARG A 205 41.69 -22.71 79.51
CA ARG A 205 43.02 -22.19 79.86
C ARG A 205 43.27 -22.24 81.37
N SER A 206 42.27 -21.95 82.20
CA SER A 206 42.39 -22.05 83.65
C SER A 206 42.53 -23.51 84.10
N ILE A 207 41.79 -24.43 83.50
CA ILE A 207 41.96 -25.88 83.69
C ILE A 207 43.36 -26.32 83.24
N LYS A 208 43.86 -25.87 82.09
CA LYS A 208 45.21 -26.21 81.59
C LYS A 208 46.30 -25.88 82.61
N LEU A 209 46.25 -24.70 83.21
CA LEU A 209 47.25 -24.23 84.19
C LEU A 209 47.13 -24.95 85.54
N ASN A 210 45.91 -25.08 86.07
CA ASN A 210 45.68 -25.67 87.40
C ASN A 210 45.73 -27.20 87.39
N SER A 211 45.18 -27.83 86.35
CA SER A 211 45.09 -29.28 86.26
C SER A 211 46.41 -29.91 85.84
N LEU A 212 47.26 -29.32 84.99
CA LEU A 212 48.59 -29.90 84.75
C LEU A 212 49.45 -29.93 86.03
N ALA A 213 49.35 -28.89 86.87
CA ALA A 213 50.04 -28.82 88.14
C ALA A 213 49.49 -29.86 89.14
N GLN A 214 48.16 -29.96 89.28
CA GLN A 214 47.51 -30.96 90.13
C GLN A 214 47.75 -32.39 89.64
N ILE A 215 47.66 -32.64 88.33
CA ILE A 215 47.95 -33.94 87.73
C ILE A 215 49.40 -34.31 87.96
N THR A 216 50.35 -33.39 87.72
CA THR A 216 51.78 -33.66 87.96
C THR A 216 52.04 -33.94 89.44
N SER A 217 51.40 -33.21 90.36
CA SER A 217 51.50 -33.47 91.79
C SER A 217 50.88 -34.82 92.20
N LEU A 218 49.68 -35.16 91.71
CA LEU A 218 49.04 -36.46 91.95
C LEU A 218 49.90 -37.60 91.42
N PHE A 219 50.50 -37.43 90.24
CA PHE A 219 51.46 -38.36 89.66
C PHE A 219 52.71 -38.51 90.52
N GLU A 220 53.36 -37.41 90.90
CA GLU A 220 54.58 -37.43 91.72
C GLU A 220 54.35 -38.10 93.07
N ASN A 221 53.19 -37.86 93.67
CA ASN A 221 52.78 -38.48 94.93
C ASN A 221 52.40 -39.97 94.77
N SER A 222 51.89 -40.37 93.61
CA SER A 222 51.48 -41.75 93.31
C SER A 222 52.57 -42.59 92.65
N LEU A 223 53.68 -41.98 92.22
CA LEU A 223 54.83 -42.65 91.62
C LEU A 223 55.48 -43.55 92.66
N ILE A 224 55.33 -44.86 92.46
CA ILE A 224 55.94 -45.86 93.32
C ILE A 224 57.42 -45.94 92.95
N LYS A 225 58.31 -45.58 93.88
CA LYS A 225 59.75 -45.78 93.72
C LYS A 225 60.04 -47.27 93.73
N VAL A 226 60.21 -47.87 92.54
CA VAL A 226 60.44 -49.31 92.33
C VAL A 226 61.54 -49.87 93.27
N PHE A 227 62.59 -49.08 93.52
CA PHE A 227 63.71 -49.45 94.37
C PHE A 227 63.35 -49.71 95.84
N GLU A 228 62.23 -49.18 96.35
CA GLU A 228 61.77 -49.39 97.74
C GLU A 228 61.19 -50.79 97.98
N TYR A 229 60.95 -51.58 96.92
CA TYR A 229 60.24 -52.86 96.98
C TYR A 229 60.98 -54.01 96.28
N LYS A 230 62.30 -53.91 96.13
CA LYS A 230 63.18 -54.92 95.49
C LYS A 230 63.09 -56.34 96.07
N ASP A 231 62.54 -56.49 97.27
CA ASP A 231 62.32 -57.78 97.92
C ASP A 231 61.06 -58.53 97.41
N PHE A 232 60.23 -57.88 96.57
CA PHE A 232 59.09 -58.48 95.89
C PHE A 232 59.50 -59.14 94.55
N ASP A 233 58.68 -60.07 94.03
CA ASP A 233 58.93 -60.76 92.75
C ASP A 233 58.97 -59.77 91.57
N LYS A 234 59.77 -60.05 90.53
CA LYS A 234 59.99 -59.23 89.32
C LYS A 234 58.69 -58.80 88.63
N ARG A 235 57.66 -59.67 88.62
CA ARG A 235 56.34 -59.32 88.06
C ARG A 235 55.59 -58.24 88.84
N PHE A 236 56.00 -57.92 90.06
CA PHE A 236 55.44 -56.81 90.84
C PHE A 236 56.07 -55.49 90.40
N GLU A 237 57.40 -55.48 90.19
CA GLU A 237 58.13 -54.35 89.62
C GLU A 237 57.62 -54.02 88.20
N ASP A 238 57.36 -55.03 87.37
CA ASP A 238 56.81 -54.85 86.01
C ASP A 238 55.43 -54.16 86.02
N ASN A 239 54.53 -54.55 86.94
CA ASN A 239 53.23 -53.90 87.10
C ASN A 239 53.37 -52.43 87.48
N ILE A 240 54.26 -52.11 88.42
CA ILE A 240 54.55 -50.72 88.82
C ILE A 240 55.11 -49.93 87.63
N TYR A 241 56.05 -50.50 86.89
CA TYR A 241 56.61 -49.86 85.71
C TYR A 241 55.55 -49.57 84.64
N ASN A 242 54.66 -50.53 84.37
CA ASN A 242 53.56 -50.37 83.42
C ASN A 242 52.57 -49.30 83.87
N ILE A 243 52.22 -49.26 85.15
CA ILE A 243 51.36 -48.23 85.75
C ILE A 243 52.00 -46.84 85.54
N ASN A 244 53.27 -46.67 85.92
CA ASN A 244 53.99 -45.41 85.75
C ASN A 244 54.06 -44.98 84.28
N LYS A 245 54.28 -45.94 83.36
CA LYS A 245 54.30 -45.68 81.91
C LYS A 245 52.96 -45.20 81.38
N GLU A 246 51.86 -45.87 81.74
CA GLU A 246 50.53 -45.48 81.30
C GLU A 246 50.08 -44.16 81.92
N PHE A 247 50.55 -43.86 83.13
CA PHE A 247 50.45 -42.52 83.71
C PHE A 247 51.10 -41.50 82.78
N TYR A 248 52.41 -41.59 82.47
CA TYR A 248 53.06 -40.60 81.60
C TYR A 248 52.34 -40.42 80.26
N ARG A 249 51.81 -41.51 79.71
CA ARG A 249 50.99 -41.49 78.49
C ARG A 249 49.69 -40.69 78.67
N ILE A 250 48.99 -40.84 79.79
CA ILE A 250 47.79 -40.05 80.11
C ILE A 250 48.13 -38.57 80.18
N LYS A 251 49.26 -38.19 80.81
CA LYS A 251 49.70 -36.79 80.88
C LYS A 251 49.90 -36.17 79.49
N ASP A 252 50.58 -36.89 78.59
CA ASP A 252 50.80 -36.41 77.22
C ASP A 252 49.49 -36.30 76.43
N LEU A 253 48.64 -37.33 76.52
CA LEU A 253 47.35 -37.35 75.84
C LEU A 253 46.42 -36.23 76.34
N LEU A 254 46.43 -35.92 77.64
CA LEU A 254 45.66 -34.82 78.20
C LEU A 254 46.19 -33.46 77.74
N THR A 255 47.50 -33.31 77.63
CA THR A 255 48.12 -32.07 77.11
C THR A 255 47.71 -31.80 75.67
N LEU A 256 47.72 -32.84 74.83
CA LEU A 256 47.24 -32.78 73.45
C LEU A 256 45.74 -32.53 73.37
N PHE A 257 44.95 -33.21 74.21
CA PHE A 257 43.50 -33.05 74.27
C PHE A 257 43.09 -31.61 74.62
N ILE A 258 43.71 -31.03 75.65
CA ILE A 258 43.45 -29.64 76.05
C ILE A 258 43.82 -28.66 74.92
N SER A 259 44.96 -28.89 74.26
CA SER A 259 45.42 -28.02 73.17
C SER A 259 44.51 -28.12 71.94
N ALA A 260 44.07 -29.32 71.58
CA ALA A 260 43.11 -29.55 70.50
C ALA A 260 41.74 -28.92 70.80
N LYS A 261 41.26 -29.01 72.05
CA LYS A 261 39.97 -28.41 72.45
C LYS A 261 40.05 -26.89 72.48
N GLU A 262 41.16 -26.32 72.95
CA GLU A 262 41.40 -24.87 72.89
C GLU A 262 41.40 -24.38 71.44
N GLN A 263 42.08 -25.09 70.54
CA GLN A 263 42.14 -24.72 69.12
C GLN A 263 40.78 -24.86 68.44
N MET A 264 40.02 -25.92 68.75
CA MET A 264 38.65 -26.11 68.25
C MET A 264 37.75 -24.93 68.60
N LEU A 265 37.75 -24.49 69.86
CA LEU A 265 36.89 -23.38 70.30
C LEU A 265 37.26 -22.05 69.64
N ARG A 266 38.56 -21.80 69.39
CA ARG A 266 38.99 -20.60 68.64
C ARG A 266 38.46 -20.59 67.21
N GLU A 267 38.50 -21.74 66.55
CA GLU A 267 38.01 -21.84 65.17
C GLU A 267 36.46 -21.83 65.12
N GLU A 268 35.78 -22.30 66.16
CA GLU A 268 34.32 -22.22 66.32
C GLU A 268 33.84 -20.77 66.55
N GLU A 269 34.59 -19.97 67.32
CA GLU A 269 34.34 -18.53 67.49
C GLU A 269 34.49 -17.74 66.19
N LYS A 270 35.58 -18.00 65.42
CA LYS A 270 35.79 -17.40 64.09
C LYS A 270 34.71 -17.82 63.09
N LEU A 271 34.28 -19.08 63.12
CA LEU A 271 33.20 -19.55 62.27
C LEU A 271 31.88 -18.82 62.60
N SER A 272 31.59 -18.61 63.89
CA SER A 272 30.40 -17.89 64.31
C SER A 272 30.39 -16.42 63.88
N SER A 273 31.54 -15.73 63.93
CA SER A 273 31.63 -14.35 63.45
C SER A 273 31.41 -14.25 61.94
N LEU A 274 32.02 -15.15 61.15
CA LEU A 274 31.84 -15.20 59.69
C LEU A 274 30.39 -15.51 59.30
N LEU A 275 29.72 -16.40 60.02
CA LEU A 275 28.30 -16.72 59.78
C LEU A 275 27.36 -15.54 60.09
N MET A 276 27.69 -14.74 61.11
CA MET A 276 26.89 -13.57 61.50
C MET A 276 27.06 -12.40 60.52
N GLU A 277 28.29 -12.17 60.05
CA GLU A 277 28.59 -11.22 58.98
C GLU A 277 27.82 -11.59 57.69
N ARG A 278 27.89 -12.87 57.27
CA ARG A 278 27.15 -13.39 56.11
C ARG A 278 25.65 -13.19 56.19
N SER A 279 25.03 -13.44 57.35
CA SER A 279 23.58 -13.24 57.52
C SER A 279 23.14 -11.80 57.28
N THR A 280 24.00 -10.84 57.63
CA THR A 280 23.73 -9.42 57.48
C THR A 280 23.85 -9.01 56.02
N THR A 281 24.95 -9.37 55.36
CA THR A 281 25.19 -9.09 53.92
C THR A 281 24.12 -9.71 53.02
N ASN A 282 23.69 -10.94 53.31
CA ASN A 282 22.62 -11.61 52.54
C ASN A 282 21.28 -10.86 52.62
N THR A 283 20.96 -10.31 53.79
CA THR A 283 19.70 -9.58 53.99
C THR A 283 19.70 -8.27 53.21
N GLU A 284 20.82 -7.54 53.25
CA GLU A 284 21.00 -6.29 52.49
C GLU A 284 20.97 -6.52 50.97
N LEU A 285 21.61 -7.59 50.48
CA LEU A 285 21.64 -7.93 49.05
C LEU A 285 20.23 -8.25 48.52
N VAL A 286 19.43 -9.02 49.28
CA VAL A 286 18.04 -9.36 48.91
C VAL A 286 17.17 -8.11 48.84
N GLU A 287 17.38 -7.13 49.72
CA GLU A 287 16.65 -5.87 49.72
C GLU A 287 17.05 -4.95 48.55
N LYS A 288 18.34 -4.87 48.22
CA LYS A 288 18.83 -4.17 47.01
C LYS A 288 18.22 -4.77 45.73
N ILE A 289 18.18 -6.09 45.61
CA ILE A 289 17.61 -6.79 44.44
C ILE A 289 16.10 -6.55 44.32
N LYS A 290 15.35 -6.58 45.43
CA LYS A 290 13.91 -6.25 45.42
C LYS A 290 13.63 -4.83 44.91
N ASN A 291 14.44 -3.86 45.34
CA ASN A 291 14.31 -2.47 44.90
C ASN A 291 14.62 -2.32 43.40
N LEU A 292 15.62 -3.04 42.86
CA LEU A 292 15.92 -3.03 41.43
C LEU A 292 14.78 -3.60 40.58
N ASN A 293 14.13 -4.68 41.02
CA ASN A 293 12.99 -5.26 40.31
C ASN A 293 11.78 -4.31 40.25
N GLN A 294 11.45 -3.62 41.36
CA GLN A 294 10.37 -2.64 41.37
C GLN A 294 10.63 -1.43 40.46
N ILE A 295 11.90 -1.05 40.29
CA ILE A 295 12.29 0.01 39.36
C ILE A 295 12.12 -0.48 37.91
N SER A 296 12.48 -1.73 37.61
CA SER A 296 12.31 -2.35 36.29
C SER A 296 10.84 -2.37 35.85
N GLU A 297 9.94 -2.84 36.72
CA GLU A 297 8.49 -2.91 36.43
C GLU A 297 7.90 -1.53 36.12
N LYS A 298 8.31 -0.48 36.87
CA LYS A 298 7.86 0.90 36.61
C LYS A 298 8.39 1.47 35.29
N ILE A 299 9.57 1.06 34.85
CA ILE A 299 10.12 1.49 33.56
C ILE A 299 9.32 0.85 32.42
N GLU A 300 9.02 -0.45 32.51
CA GLU A 300 8.23 -1.20 31.53
C GLU A 300 6.82 -0.61 31.37
N GLU A 301 6.13 -0.32 32.48
CA GLU A 301 4.78 0.27 32.46
C GLU A 301 4.76 1.66 31.80
N ASN A 302 5.77 2.50 32.08
CA ASN A 302 5.90 3.81 31.45
C ASN A 302 6.17 3.72 29.94
N ILE A 303 7.05 2.81 29.51
CA ILE A 303 7.36 2.57 28.09
C ILE A 303 6.11 2.12 27.34
N LEU A 304 5.38 1.13 27.86
CA LEU A 304 4.16 0.63 27.24
C LEU A 304 3.12 1.74 27.13
N SER A 305 2.94 2.56 28.17
CA SER A 305 2.00 3.70 28.14
C SER A 305 2.38 4.76 27.10
N HIS A 306 3.68 5.03 26.92
CA HIS A 306 4.18 6.03 25.99
C HIS A 306 4.06 5.56 24.53
N SER A 307 4.40 4.29 24.27
CA SER A 307 4.21 3.66 22.95
C SER A 307 2.73 3.65 22.54
N ASP A 308 1.83 3.32 23.47
CA ASP A 308 0.38 3.27 23.21
C ASP A 308 -0.20 4.68 22.92
N PHE A 309 0.32 5.72 23.59
CA PHE A 309 0.00 7.12 23.31
C PHE A 309 0.48 7.57 21.93
N ILE A 310 1.72 7.24 21.54
CA ILE A 310 2.29 7.57 20.22
C ILE A 310 1.52 6.85 19.11
N SER A 311 1.17 5.58 19.28
CA SER A 311 0.37 4.81 18.32
C SER A 311 -1.03 5.41 18.07
N LYS A 312 -1.74 5.80 19.15
CA LYS A 312 -3.07 6.43 19.04
C LYS A 312 -3.01 7.80 18.37
N THR A 313 -2.02 8.62 18.71
CA THR A 313 -1.86 9.96 18.13
C THR A 313 -1.46 9.91 16.66
N THR A 314 -0.51 9.05 16.29
CA THR A 314 -0.13 8.84 14.88
C THR A 314 -1.30 8.33 14.03
N THR A 315 -2.05 7.33 14.53
CA THR A 315 -3.25 6.81 13.84
C THR A 315 -4.30 7.92 13.61
N SER A 316 -4.55 8.74 14.63
CA SER A 316 -5.51 9.86 14.55
C SER A 316 -5.08 10.91 13.52
N VAL A 317 -3.79 11.25 13.47
CA VAL A 317 -3.24 12.18 12.48
C VAL A 317 -3.38 11.63 11.06
N ILE A 318 -3.08 10.35 10.82
CA ILE A 318 -3.23 9.71 9.51
C ILE A 318 -4.69 9.79 9.03
N ILE A 319 -5.66 9.49 9.89
CA ILE A 319 -7.08 9.54 9.53
C ILE A 319 -7.49 10.96 9.15
N VAL A 320 -7.15 11.96 9.96
CA VAL A 320 -7.50 13.36 9.69
C VAL A 320 -6.90 13.85 8.38
N VAL A 321 -5.61 13.58 8.14
CA VAL A 321 -4.92 13.93 6.89
C VAL A 321 -5.56 13.20 5.70
N GLY A 322 -5.92 11.92 5.85
CA GLY A 322 -6.60 11.14 4.83
C GLY A 322 -7.96 11.73 4.44
N VAL A 323 -8.78 12.10 5.42
CA VAL A 323 -10.10 12.72 5.19
C VAL A 323 -9.98 14.07 4.50
N ILE A 324 -9.06 14.94 4.95
CA ILE A 324 -8.82 16.25 4.33
C ILE A 324 -8.36 16.07 2.88
N SER A 325 -7.46 15.12 2.63
CA SER A 325 -6.96 14.83 1.28
C SER A 325 -8.07 14.36 0.35
N LEU A 326 -8.93 13.44 0.81
CA LEU A 326 -10.09 12.97 0.05
C LEU A 326 -11.07 14.12 -0.25
N PHE A 327 -11.35 14.99 0.72
CA PHE A 327 -12.22 16.14 0.53
C PHE A 327 -11.64 17.12 -0.50
N LEU A 328 -10.34 17.39 -0.46
CA LEU A 328 -9.67 18.25 -1.45
C LEU A 328 -9.69 17.64 -2.86
N ILE A 329 -9.51 16.32 -2.98
CA ILE A 329 -9.64 15.60 -4.25
C ILE A 329 -11.08 15.72 -4.79
N PHE A 330 -12.08 15.53 -3.93
CA PHE A 330 -13.49 15.68 -4.30
C PHE A 330 -13.79 17.11 -4.79
N LEU A 331 -13.31 18.13 -4.08
CA LEU A 331 -13.53 19.54 -4.44
C LEU A 331 -12.84 19.89 -5.77
N ALA A 332 -11.62 19.39 -5.99
CA ALA A 332 -10.89 19.53 -7.24
C ALA A 332 -11.60 18.81 -8.41
N ALA A 333 -12.11 17.60 -8.19
CA ALA A 333 -12.87 16.86 -9.19
C ALA A 333 -14.19 17.58 -9.54
N SER A 334 -14.93 18.05 -8.53
CA SER A 334 -16.19 18.77 -8.73
C SER A 334 -16.01 20.07 -9.51
N THR A 335 -14.97 20.85 -9.18
CA THR A 335 -14.64 22.08 -9.92
C THR A 335 -14.20 21.81 -11.35
N LEU A 336 -13.46 20.72 -11.60
CA LEU A 336 -13.08 20.27 -12.94
C LEU A 336 -14.31 19.89 -13.77
N ILE A 337 -15.22 19.09 -13.19
CA ILE A 337 -16.47 18.67 -13.84
C ILE A 337 -17.30 19.88 -14.24
N TYR A 338 -17.46 20.86 -13.34
CA TYR A 338 -18.19 22.09 -13.64
C TYR A 338 -17.53 22.91 -14.76
N ARG A 339 -16.19 23.03 -14.74
CA ARG A 339 -15.43 23.73 -15.78
C ARG A 339 -15.54 23.09 -17.17
N ILE A 340 -15.73 21.78 -17.25
CA ILE A 340 -15.84 21.03 -18.51
C ILE A 340 -17.29 21.02 -19.00
N ASN A 341 -18.25 20.68 -18.14
CA ASN A 341 -19.64 20.47 -18.55
C ASN A 341 -20.34 21.77 -18.96
N PHE A 342 -20.09 22.88 -18.25
CA PHE A 342 -20.72 24.17 -18.56
C PHE A 342 -20.47 24.64 -20.01
N PRO A 343 -19.22 24.73 -20.52
CA PRO A 343 -18.99 25.12 -21.91
C PRO A 343 -19.49 24.07 -22.91
N LEU A 344 -19.42 22.77 -22.59
CA LEU A 344 -19.95 21.70 -23.45
C LEU A 344 -21.46 21.83 -23.66
N ASP A 345 -22.23 21.96 -22.58
CA ASP A 345 -23.69 22.10 -22.64
C ASP A 345 -24.08 23.36 -23.41
N PHE A 346 -23.33 24.45 -23.22
CA PHE A 346 -23.54 25.68 -23.98
C PHE A 346 -23.35 25.46 -25.49
N ILE A 347 -22.26 24.80 -25.90
CA ILE A 347 -21.96 24.51 -27.31
C ILE A 347 -23.02 23.58 -27.91
N ILE A 348 -23.38 22.51 -27.22
CA ILE A 348 -24.39 21.54 -27.68
C ILE A 348 -25.73 22.25 -27.88
N ASN A 349 -26.20 23.03 -26.89
CA ASN A 349 -27.46 23.76 -26.99
C ASN A 349 -27.42 24.82 -28.11
N TYR A 350 -26.26 25.44 -28.34
CA TYR A 350 -26.08 26.38 -29.46
C TYR A 350 -26.21 25.68 -30.81
N ILE A 351 -25.57 24.53 -30.99
CA ILE A 351 -25.67 23.71 -32.20
C ILE A 351 -27.09 23.22 -32.43
N GLU A 352 -27.78 22.76 -31.38
CA GLU A 352 -29.20 22.38 -31.42
C GLU A 352 -30.10 23.51 -31.91
N LYS A 353 -29.83 24.76 -31.48
CA LYS A 353 -30.59 25.92 -31.97
C LYS A 353 -30.36 26.18 -33.45
N ILE A 354 -29.15 25.94 -33.97
CA ILE A 354 -28.88 26.03 -35.41
C ILE A 354 -29.62 24.91 -36.15
N ARG A 355 -29.51 23.67 -35.66
CA ARG A 355 -30.17 22.50 -36.26
C ARG A 355 -31.68 22.67 -36.37
N ASN A 356 -32.31 23.20 -35.33
CA ASN A 356 -33.76 23.42 -35.27
C ASN A 356 -34.20 24.76 -35.90
N ASN A 357 -33.35 25.39 -36.72
CA ASN A 357 -33.59 26.69 -37.39
C ASN A 357 -33.96 27.86 -36.46
N LYS A 358 -33.76 27.73 -35.14
CA LYS A 358 -33.94 28.83 -34.18
C LYS A 358 -32.80 29.85 -34.24
N LYS A 359 -31.68 29.47 -34.86
CA LYS A 359 -30.56 30.34 -35.22
C LYS A 359 -30.11 30.05 -36.64
N GLY A 360 -29.78 31.10 -37.39
CA GLY A 360 -29.21 30.94 -38.72
C GLY A 360 -27.81 30.30 -38.69
N LEU A 361 -27.46 29.58 -39.76
CA LEU A 361 -26.14 28.96 -39.93
C LEU A 361 -24.98 29.98 -39.89
N SER A 362 -25.27 31.25 -40.20
CA SER A 362 -24.32 32.37 -40.09
C SER A 362 -24.09 32.86 -38.66
N SER A 363 -24.82 32.35 -37.67
CA SER A 363 -24.68 32.80 -36.29
C SER A 363 -23.37 32.29 -35.67
N LYS A 364 -22.61 33.20 -35.06
CA LYS A 364 -21.33 32.86 -34.43
C LYS A 364 -21.56 32.34 -33.01
N LEU A 365 -21.03 31.16 -32.73
CA LEU A 365 -20.86 30.63 -31.38
C LEU A 365 -19.93 31.58 -30.61
N PRO A 366 -20.39 32.20 -29.50
CA PRO A 366 -19.58 33.13 -28.74
C PRO A 366 -18.42 32.41 -28.03
N ILE A 367 -17.26 33.05 -28.03
CA ILE A 367 -16.05 32.55 -27.36
C ILE A 367 -16.08 33.08 -25.94
N VAL A 368 -16.46 32.22 -24.99
CA VAL A 368 -16.58 32.60 -23.56
C VAL A 368 -15.25 32.46 -22.83
N ILE A 369 -14.38 31.53 -23.27
CA ILE A 369 -13.10 31.19 -22.63
C ILE A 369 -12.05 31.03 -23.75
N ASP A 370 -10.84 31.59 -23.58
CA ASP A 370 -9.74 31.45 -24.56
C ASP A 370 -8.85 30.24 -24.23
N ASP A 371 -9.47 29.08 -24.15
CA ASP A 371 -8.86 27.77 -23.91
C ASP A 371 -9.12 26.82 -25.10
N GLU A 372 -9.07 25.50 -24.89
CA GLU A 372 -9.42 24.49 -25.87
C GLU A 372 -10.87 24.63 -26.39
N PHE A 373 -11.82 25.02 -25.53
CA PHE A 373 -13.21 25.26 -25.93
C PHE A 373 -13.35 26.56 -26.75
N GLY A 374 -12.52 27.56 -26.45
CA GLY A 374 -12.39 28.76 -27.28
C GLY A 374 -11.89 28.46 -28.68
N LYS A 375 -10.84 27.63 -28.80
CA LYS A 375 -10.33 27.15 -30.09
C LYS A 375 -11.40 26.35 -30.84
N LEU A 376 -12.12 25.45 -30.17
CA LEU A 376 -13.23 24.70 -30.75
C LEU A 376 -14.32 25.63 -31.30
N SER A 377 -14.67 26.68 -30.55
CA SER A 377 -15.65 27.67 -30.97
C SER A 377 -15.20 28.46 -32.21
N LYS A 378 -13.91 28.84 -32.27
CA LYS A 378 -13.30 29.47 -33.46
C LYS A 378 -13.36 28.55 -34.68
N SER A 379 -12.97 27.28 -34.53
CA SER A 379 -13.01 26.28 -35.60
C SER A 379 -14.45 26.02 -36.09
N PHE A 380 -15.40 25.90 -35.16
CA PHE A 380 -16.82 25.76 -35.49
C PHE A 380 -17.33 26.96 -36.30
N ASN A 381 -17.02 28.19 -35.88
CA ASN A 381 -17.39 29.41 -36.60
C ASN A 381 -16.76 29.50 -38.00
N SER A 382 -15.52 29.03 -38.16
CA SER A 382 -14.86 28.96 -39.46
C SER A 382 -15.56 27.96 -40.39
N MET A 383 -15.91 26.78 -39.86
CA MET A 383 -16.64 25.75 -40.58
C MET A 383 -18.03 26.23 -41.01
N THR A 384 -18.82 26.81 -40.10
CA THR A 384 -20.17 27.31 -40.44
C THR A 384 -20.12 28.44 -41.46
N ASN A 385 -19.13 29.33 -41.38
CA ASN A 385 -18.92 30.37 -42.39
C ASN A 385 -18.57 29.78 -43.76
N THR A 386 -17.71 28.76 -43.80
CA THR A 386 -17.34 28.06 -45.05
C THR A 386 -18.56 27.37 -45.66
N ILE A 387 -19.34 26.66 -44.86
CA ILE A 387 -20.57 26.01 -45.33
C ILE A 387 -21.56 27.04 -45.87
N SER A 388 -21.78 28.15 -45.15
CA SER A 388 -22.66 29.24 -45.58
C SER A 388 -22.22 29.85 -46.92
N LYS A 389 -20.90 30.04 -47.11
CA LYS A 389 -20.33 30.51 -48.38
C LYS A 389 -20.58 29.50 -49.51
N ASN A 390 -20.30 28.22 -49.27
CA ASN A 390 -20.48 27.18 -50.27
C ASN A 390 -21.95 27.02 -50.70
N ILE A 391 -22.90 27.16 -49.77
CA ILE A 391 -24.33 27.13 -50.10
C ILE A 391 -24.70 28.28 -51.04
N LYS A 392 -24.22 29.50 -50.77
CA LYS A 392 -24.46 30.65 -51.66
C LYS A 392 -23.83 30.46 -53.03
N GLU A 393 -22.63 29.89 -53.08
CA GLU A 393 -21.93 29.58 -54.32
C GLU A 393 -22.71 28.55 -55.15
N ILE A 394 -23.20 27.48 -54.53
CA ILE A 394 -24.07 26.49 -55.20
C ILE A 394 -25.35 27.14 -55.74
N GLN A 395 -25.98 28.04 -54.98
CA GLN A 395 -27.17 28.75 -55.45
C GLN A 395 -26.87 29.63 -56.67
N ASN A 396 -25.76 30.36 -56.65
CA ASN A 396 -25.33 31.17 -57.79
C ASN A 396 -25.02 30.32 -59.01
N LEU A 397 -24.29 29.21 -58.84
CA LEU A 397 -23.97 28.28 -59.92
C LEU A 397 -25.22 27.65 -60.53
N ASN A 398 -26.20 27.26 -59.71
CA ASN A 398 -27.47 26.74 -60.23
C ASN A 398 -28.20 27.77 -61.09
N LYS A 399 -28.22 29.04 -60.65
CA LYS A 399 -28.82 30.13 -61.42
C LYS A 399 -28.07 30.38 -62.74
N GLU A 400 -26.74 30.39 -62.69
CA GLU A 400 -25.91 30.55 -63.89
C GLU A 400 -26.13 29.41 -64.90
N ILE A 401 -26.29 28.18 -64.42
CA ILE A 401 -26.65 27.02 -65.26
C ILE A 401 -28.03 27.22 -65.91
N GLU A 402 -29.03 27.69 -65.16
CA GLU A 402 -30.37 27.96 -65.69
C GLU A 402 -30.34 29.07 -66.75
N ASP A 403 -29.67 30.19 -66.47
CA ASP A 403 -29.54 31.31 -67.41
C ASP A 403 -28.79 30.89 -68.68
N THR A 404 -27.71 30.11 -68.54
CA THR A 404 -26.95 29.55 -69.68
C THR A 404 -27.82 28.61 -70.53
N GLN A 405 -28.63 27.75 -69.91
CA GLN A 405 -29.54 26.86 -70.65
C GLN A 405 -30.54 27.64 -71.50
N LYS A 406 -31.12 28.72 -70.94
CA LYS A 406 -32.07 29.58 -71.65
C LYS A 406 -31.40 30.27 -72.85
N GLU A 407 -30.20 30.81 -72.66
CA GLU A 407 -29.45 31.47 -73.73
C GLU A 407 -29.08 30.51 -74.87
N VAL A 408 -28.62 29.30 -74.53
CA VAL A 408 -28.28 28.26 -75.52
C VAL A 408 -29.51 27.86 -76.33
N ILE A 409 -30.67 27.66 -75.68
CA ILE A 409 -31.91 27.25 -76.37
C ILE A 409 -32.41 28.36 -77.29
N LEU A 410 -32.44 29.61 -76.83
CA LEU A 410 -32.81 30.75 -77.68
C LEU A 410 -31.87 30.87 -78.88
N THR A 411 -30.57 30.68 -78.67
CA THR A 411 -29.55 30.72 -79.74
C THR A 411 -29.73 29.58 -80.74
N MET A 412 -30.00 28.36 -80.28
CA MET A 412 -30.28 27.21 -81.15
C MET A 412 -31.53 27.44 -81.99
N GLY A 413 -32.61 27.95 -81.39
CA GLY A 413 -33.83 28.34 -82.11
C GLY A 413 -33.54 29.37 -83.20
N ALA A 414 -32.80 30.43 -82.86
CA ALA A 414 -32.39 31.45 -83.83
C ALA A 414 -31.52 30.87 -84.97
N ILE A 415 -30.57 29.97 -84.66
CA ILE A 415 -29.74 29.29 -85.68
C ILE A 415 -30.62 28.49 -86.64
N GLY A 416 -31.61 27.74 -86.13
CA GLY A 416 -32.57 27.01 -86.95
C GLY A 416 -33.26 27.92 -87.99
N GLU A 417 -33.66 29.12 -87.55
CA GLU A 417 -34.33 30.10 -88.39
C GLU A 417 -33.44 30.81 -89.41
N THR A 418 -32.14 30.96 -89.15
CA THR A 418 -31.23 31.61 -90.10
C THR A 418 -31.18 30.88 -91.45
N ARG A 419 -31.45 29.57 -91.51
CA ARG A 419 -31.49 28.81 -92.76
C ARG A 419 -32.73 29.09 -93.61
N SER A 420 -33.83 29.54 -93.00
CA SER A 420 -35.10 29.93 -93.64
C SER A 420 -35.19 31.41 -94.01
N LYS A 421 -34.14 32.21 -93.76
CA LYS A 421 -34.13 33.69 -93.90
C LYS A 421 -35.08 34.42 -92.95
N GLU A 422 -35.48 33.78 -91.86
CA GLU A 422 -36.19 34.44 -90.76
C GLU A 422 -35.17 35.05 -89.78
N THR A 423 -35.56 36.08 -89.05
CA THR A 423 -34.65 36.80 -88.14
C THR A 423 -34.62 36.18 -86.75
N GLY A 424 -33.55 36.44 -85.98
CA GLY A 424 -33.49 36.05 -84.57
C GLY A 424 -34.52 36.77 -83.67
N ASN A 425 -35.23 37.79 -84.16
CA ASN A 425 -36.30 38.43 -83.39
C ASN A 425 -37.64 37.68 -83.51
N HIS A 426 -37.88 36.96 -84.61
CA HIS A 426 -39.07 36.11 -84.75
C HIS A 426 -39.20 35.14 -83.57
N VAL A 427 -38.14 34.38 -83.27
CA VAL A 427 -38.13 33.44 -82.15
C VAL A 427 -38.33 34.13 -80.79
N LYS A 428 -37.88 35.38 -80.63
CA LYS A 428 -38.12 36.18 -79.41
C LYS A 428 -39.57 36.62 -79.29
N ARG A 429 -40.19 37.07 -80.40
CA ARG A 429 -41.60 37.47 -80.43
C ARG A 429 -42.51 36.29 -80.15
N VAL A 430 -42.29 35.15 -80.81
CA VAL A 430 -43.03 33.90 -80.57
C VAL A 430 -42.90 33.46 -79.10
N ALA A 431 -41.72 33.58 -78.49
CA ALA A 431 -41.53 33.31 -77.06
C ALA A 431 -42.40 34.20 -76.16
N GLU A 432 -42.36 35.51 -76.36
CA GLU A 432 -43.13 36.45 -75.54
C GLU A 432 -44.65 36.32 -75.78
N TYR A 433 -45.11 36.17 -77.03
CA TYR A 433 -46.52 35.91 -77.34
C TYR A 433 -47.00 34.63 -76.66
N SER A 434 -46.20 33.56 -76.73
CA SER A 434 -46.53 32.29 -76.09
C SER A 434 -46.68 32.45 -74.57
N LYS A 435 -45.82 33.26 -73.93
CA LYS A 435 -45.94 33.56 -72.50
C LYS A 435 -47.23 34.29 -72.17
N ILE A 436 -47.55 35.36 -72.92
CA ILE A 436 -48.75 36.17 -72.71
C ILE A 436 -49.97 35.27 -72.81
N LEU A 437 -50.09 34.51 -73.90
CA LEU A 437 -51.23 33.62 -74.13
C LEU A 437 -51.31 32.50 -73.08
N ALA A 438 -50.19 31.93 -72.64
CA ALA A 438 -50.16 30.92 -71.57
C ALA A 438 -50.74 31.45 -70.25
N ILE A 439 -50.28 32.62 -69.80
CA ILE A 439 -50.78 33.25 -68.57
C ILE A 439 -52.27 33.52 -68.68
N LYS A 440 -52.71 34.12 -69.80
CA LYS A 440 -54.12 34.48 -70.02
C LYS A 440 -55.02 33.25 -70.18
N TYR A 441 -54.50 32.13 -70.68
CA TYR A 441 -55.22 30.86 -70.76
C TYR A 441 -55.45 30.22 -69.38
N GLY A 442 -54.56 30.49 -68.42
CA GLY A 442 -54.65 30.05 -67.03
C GLY A 442 -53.46 29.18 -66.55
N LEU A 443 -52.35 29.12 -67.30
CA LEU A 443 -51.15 28.41 -66.86
C LEU A 443 -50.45 29.20 -65.74
N ASP A 444 -49.81 28.49 -64.80
CA ASP A 444 -49.04 29.15 -63.76
C ASP A 444 -47.77 29.82 -64.33
N GLU A 445 -47.20 30.75 -63.57
CA GLU A 445 -46.07 31.54 -64.05
C GLU A 445 -44.83 30.69 -64.39
N ASN A 446 -44.58 29.59 -63.67
CA ASN A 446 -43.45 28.71 -63.97
C ASN A 446 -43.70 27.96 -65.29
N GLU A 447 -44.93 27.50 -65.50
CA GLU A 447 -45.31 26.79 -66.72
C GLU A 447 -45.33 27.72 -67.94
N ALA A 448 -45.82 28.95 -67.80
CA ALA A 448 -45.77 29.96 -68.85
C ALA A 448 -44.33 30.39 -69.20
N ASN A 449 -43.46 30.51 -68.20
CA ASN A 449 -42.03 30.75 -68.45
C ASN A 449 -41.35 29.55 -69.12
N LEU A 450 -41.73 28.31 -68.75
CA LEU A 450 -41.24 27.11 -69.42
C LEU A 450 -41.60 27.11 -70.90
N LEU A 451 -42.84 27.45 -71.25
CA LEU A 451 -43.27 27.55 -72.65
C LEU A 451 -42.55 28.67 -73.39
N LYS A 452 -42.39 29.84 -72.76
CA LYS A 452 -41.60 30.96 -73.31
C LYS A 452 -40.19 30.53 -73.67
N GLU A 453 -39.54 29.76 -72.80
CA GLU A 453 -38.17 29.32 -73.00
C GLU A 453 -38.08 28.18 -74.03
N ALA A 454 -39.15 27.40 -74.20
CA ALA A 454 -39.22 26.26 -75.11
C ALA A 454 -39.65 26.62 -76.55
N SER A 455 -40.55 27.58 -76.73
CA SER A 455 -41.14 27.90 -78.04
C SER A 455 -40.19 28.43 -79.11
N PRO A 456 -39.01 29.04 -78.81
CA PRO A 456 -37.99 29.32 -79.80
C PRO A 456 -37.53 28.11 -80.62
N MET A 457 -37.72 26.90 -80.11
CA MET A 457 -37.29 25.65 -80.76
C MET A 457 -38.34 25.04 -81.69
N HIS A 458 -39.52 25.66 -81.88
CA HIS A 458 -40.62 25.10 -82.67
C HIS A 458 -40.15 24.61 -84.06
N ASP A 459 -39.27 25.39 -84.69
CA ASP A 459 -38.81 25.13 -86.04
C ASP A 459 -37.37 24.57 -86.14
N ILE A 460 -36.78 24.11 -85.02
CA ILE A 460 -35.41 23.56 -85.03
C ILE A 460 -35.23 22.44 -86.05
N GLY A 461 -36.28 21.67 -86.34
CA GLY A 461 -36.25 20.58 -87.30
C GLY A 461 -35.99 21.01 -88.75
N LYS A 462 -36.14 22.30 -89.09
CA LYS A 462 -35.76 22.84 -90.42
C LYS A 462 -34.29 22.56 -90.76
N VAL A 463 -33.43 22.36 -89.75
CA VAL A 463 -32.04 21.96 -89.99
C VAL A 463 -31.90 20.60 -90.70
N GLY A 464 -32.89 19.72 -90.56
CA GLY A 464 -32.94 18.43 -91.25
C GLY A 464 -33.57 18.49 -92.64
N ILE A 465 -34.11 19.64 -93.06
CA ILE A 465 -34.76 19.79 -94.37
C ILE A 465 -33.71 20.06 -95.45
N PRO A 466 -33.75 19.35 -96.60
CA PRO A 466 -32.84 19.58 -97.72
C PRO A 466 -32.95 21.02 -98.27
N ASP A 467 -31.82 21.65 -98.57
CA ASP A 467 -31.77 23.02 -99.09
C ASP A 467 -32.58 23.23 -100.38
N ARG A 468 -32.66 22.20 -101.23
CA ARG A 468 -33.48 22.22 -102.46
C ARG A 468 -34.97 22.44 -102.20
N VAL A 469 -35.45 22.06 -101.01
CA VAL A 469 -36.84 22.25 -100.55
C VAL A 469 -36.91 23.54 -99.73
N LEU A 470 -36.04 23.71 -98.74
CA LEU A 470 -36.09 24.84 -97.80
C LEU A 470 -35.88 26.20 -98.46
N LYS A 471 -34.98 26.30 -99.44
CA LYS A 471 -34.58 27.57 -100.09
C LYS A 471 -35.23 27.79 -101.46
N LYS A 472 -36.20 26.96 -101.86
CA LYS A 472 -36.83 27.04 -103.18
C LYS A 472 -37.56 28.38 -103.35
N PRO A 473 -37.22 29.22 -104.35
CA PRO A 473 -37.88 30.53 -104.56
C PRO A 473 -39.19 30.39 -105.35
N ALA A 474 -39.96 29.33 -105.10
CA ALA A 474 -41.23 29.03 -105.76
C ALA A 474 -42.09 28.15 -104.83
N LYS A 475 -43.38 28.01 -105.15
CA LYS A 475 -44.25 27.08 -104.42
C LYS A 475 -43.68 25.65 -104.49
N LEU A 476 -43.75 24.96 -103.36
CA LEU A 476 -43.39 23.54 -103.27
C LEU A 476 -44.43 22.71 -104.03
N ASN A 477 -43.99 21.65 -104.70
CA ASN A 477 -44.90 20.61 -105.18
C ASN A 477 -45.30 19.67 -104.03
N ASP A 478 -46.20 18.72 -104.28
CA ASP A 478 -46.72 17.84 -103.22
C ASP A 478 -45.63 17.02 -102.53
N GLU A 479 -44.66 16.48 -103.28
CA GLU A 479 -43.54 15.70 -102.72
C GLU A 479 -42.62 16.57 -101.84
N GLU A 480 -42.27 17.77 -102.31
CA GLU A 480 -41.48 18.74 -101.56
C GLU A 480 -42.22 19.25 -100.32
N TRP A 481 -43.54 19.39 -100.40
CA TRP A 481 -44.39 19.75 -99.26
C TRP A 481 -44.42 18.66 -98.20
N GLU A 482 -44.53 17.38 -98.59
CA GLU A 482 -44.40 16.25 -97.65
C GLU A 482 -43.04 16.26 -96.94
N ILE A 483 -41.95 16.57 -97.66
CA ILE A 483 -40.62 16.72 -97.05
C ILE A 483 -40.62 17.90 -96.06
N MET A 484 -41.18 19.06 -96.44
CA MET A 484 -41.22 20.25 -95.58
C MET A 484 -41.98 20.00 -94.28
N LYS A 485 -43.15 19.35 -94.32
CA LYS A 485 -43.93 18.97 -93.12
C LYS A 485 -43.12 18.11 -92.13
N GLY A 486 -42.11 17.39 -92.64
CA GLY A 486 -41.22 16.57 -91.82
C GLY A 486 -40.42 17.33 -90.76
N HIS A 487 -40.28 18.66 -90.85
CA HIS A 487 -39.50 19.42 -89.86
C HIS A 487 -40.07 19.29 -88.44
N ALA A 488 -41.40 19.23 -88.30
CA ALA A 488 -42.04 19.10 -86.99
C ALA A 488 -41.65 17.78 -86.32
N GLN A 489 -41.71 16.66 -87.06
CA GLN A 489 -41.29 15.36 -86.56
C GLN A 489 -39.78 15.31 -86.31
N LEU A 490 -38.95 15.87 -87.21
CA LEU A 490 -37.50 15.93 -87.02
C LEU A 490 -37.11 16.72 -85.77
N GLY A 491 -37.76 17.85 -85.52
CA GLY A 491 -37.56 18.65 -84.31
C GLY A 491 -37.91 17.88 -83.03
N TYR A 492 -39.03 17.15 -83.04
CA TYR A 492 -39.38 16.24 -81.95
C TYR A 492 -38.31 15.16 -81.72
N GLU A 493 -37.88 14.47 -82.78
CA GLU A 493 -36.87 13.42 -82.71
C GLU A 493 -35.54 13.92 -82.14
N MET A 494 -35.14 15.16 -82.47
CA MET A 494 -33.92 15.78 -81.93
C MET A 494 -34.00 16.03 -80.40
N LEU A 495 -35.19 16.28 -79.87
CA LEU A 495 -35.37 16.80 -78.50
C LEU A 495 -35.95 15.76 -77.52
N LYS A 496 -36.71 14.76 -78.00
CA LYS A 496 -37.50 13.82 -77.17
C LYS A 496 -36.69 13.00 -76.17
N HIS A 497 -35.39 12.82 -76.41
CA HIS A 497 -34.51 11.99 -75.57
C HIS A 497 -34.10 12.67 -74.26
N SER A 498 -34.34 13.97 -74.10
CA SER A 498 -33.95 14.70 -72.90
C SER A 498 -34.92 14.50 -71.73
N ASN A 499 -34.36 14.38 -70.52
CA ASN A 499 -35.14 14.38 -69.29
C ASN A 499 -35.38 15.79 -68.70
N ARG A 500 -34.82 16.84 -69.31
CA ARG A 500 -34.98 18.22 -68.85
C ARG A 500 -36.36 18.76 -69.26
N LYS A 501 -37.06 19.40 -68.32
CA LYS A 501 -38.42 19.93 -68.53
C LYS A 501 -38.50 20.84 -69.77
N ILE A 502 -37.54 21.74 -69.93
CA ILE A 502 -37.48 22.68 -71.05
C ILE A 502 -37.35 22.00 -72.41
N LEU A 503 -36.51 20.96 -72.51
CA LEU A 503 -36.33 20.21 -73.76
C LEU A 503 -37.51 19.29 -74.08
N LYS A 504 -38.21 18.78 -73.05
CA LYS A 504 -39.49 18.06 -73.25
C LYS A 504 -40.59 18.99 -73.77
N ALA A 505 -40.71 20.18 -73.19
CA ALA A 505 -41.64 21.20 -73.66
C ALA A 505 -41.31 21.62 -75.11
N ALA A 506 -40.02 21.85 -75.41
CA ALA A 506 -39.56 22.18 -76.76
C ALA A 506 -39.84 21.06 -77.77
N ALA A 507 -39.71 19.79 -77.37
CA ALA A 507 -40.06 18.65 -78.22
C ALA A 507 -41.56 18.66 -78.57
N ILE A 508 -42.43 18.89 -77.59
CA ILE A 508 -43.89 18.99 -77.80
C ILE A 508 -44.19 20.14 -78.76
N VAL A 509 -43.65 21.32 -78.49
CA VAL A 509 -43.85 22.50 -79.33
C VAL A 509 -43.39 22.23 -80.77
N ALA A 510 -42.18 21.70 -80.96
CA ALA A 510 -41.66 21.37 -82.28
C ALA A 510 -42.55 20.38 -83.03
N LYS A 511 -43.11 19.39 -82.33
CA LYS A 511 -43.99 18.40 -82.92
C LYS A 511 -45.36 18.95 -83.32
N GLU A 512 -45.94 19.82 -82.50
CA GLU A 512 -47.37 20.10 -82.52
C GLU A 512 -47.75 21.53 -82.95
N HIS A 513 -46.79 22.45 -83.15
CA HIS A 513 -47.09 23.84 -83.53
C HIS A 513 -47.77 24.00 -84.91
N HIS A 514 -47.82 22.95 -85.73
CA HIS A 514 -48.57 22.92 -86.99
C HIS A 514 -49.77 21.96 -86.99
N GLU A 515 -50.10 21.38 -85.83
CA GLU A 515 -51.39 20.72 -85.65
C GLU A 515 -52.51 21.77 -85.66
N LYS A 516 -53.67 21.40 -86.18
CA LYS A 516 -54.82 22.31 -86.33
C LYS A 516 -55.97 21.81 -85.49
N TRP A 517 -56.70 22.72 -84.87
CA TRP A 517 -57.82 22.39 -83.98
C TRP A 517 -58.85 21.42 -84.60
N ASP A 518 -59.08 21.50 -85.91
CA ASP A 518 -59.99 20.63 -86.66
C ASP A 518 -59.41 19.29 -87.15
N GLY A 519 -58.14 19.00 -86.88
CA GLY A 519 -57.46 17.77 -87.31
C GLY A 519 -56.83 17.82 -88.69
N SER A 520 -56.95 18.92 -89.43
CA SER A 520 -56.34 19.05 -90.77
C SER A 520 -54.85 19.42 -90.75
N GLY A 521 -54.22 19.40 -89.57
CA GLY A 521 -52.82 19.72 -89.34
C GLY A 521 -51.85 18.55 -89.56
N TYR A 522 -50.60 18.75 -89.17
CA TYR A 522 -49.53 17.74 -89.27
C TYR A 522 -48.58 17.83 -88.07
N PRO A 523 -47.81 16.78 -87.74
CA PRO A 523 -47.62 15.52 -88.48
C PRO A 523 -48.63 14.40 -88.17
N ASN A 524 -49.40 14.48 -87.08
CA ASN A 524 -50.29 13.39 -86.65
C ASN A 524 -51.77 13.66 -86.90
N GLY A 525 -52.17 14.90 -87.19
CA GLY A 525 -53.57 15.26 -87.42
C GLY A 525 -54.40 15.21 -86.12
N LEU A 526 -53.82 15.67 -85.02
CA LEU A 526 -54.45 15.70 -83.70
C LEU A 526 -55.64 16.67 -83.69
N ILE A 527 -56.69 16.35 -82.93
CA ILE A 527 -57.94 17.13 -82.92
C ILE A 527 -58.17 17.77 -81.55
N GLY A 528 -58.51 19.06 -81.55
CA GLY A 528 -58.92 19.78 -80.34
C GLY A 528 -57.89 19.71 -79.21
N GLU A 529 -58.31 19.17 -78.07
CA GLU A 529 -57.47 19.08 -76.86
C GLU A 529 -56.47 17.92 -76.87
N GLU A 530 -56.49 17.05 -77.89
CA GLU A 530 -55.42 16.07 -78.11
C GLU A 530 -54.10 16.77 -78.44
N ILE A 531 -54.16 17.97 -79.00
CA ILE A 531 -53.01 18.86 -79.17
C ILE A 531 -52.67 19.43 -77.79
N HIS A 532 -51.43 19.23 -77.36
CA HIS A 532 -50.95 19.78 -76.11
C HIS A 532 -51.12 21.30 -76.12
N ILE A 533 -51.46 21.88 -74.96
CA ILE A 533 -51.70 23.32 -74.83
C ILE A 533 -50.51 24.17 -75.33
N TYR A 534 -49.29 23.65 -75.18
CA TYR A 534 -48.07 24.28 -75.71
C TYR A 534 -48.09 24.37 -77.25
N GLY A 535 -48.45 23.28 -77.94
CA GLY A 535 -48.58 23.29 -79.40
C GLY A 535 -49.66 24.27 -79.87
N ARG A 536 -50.83 24.26 -79.21
CA ARG A 536 -51.94 25.19 -79.52
C ARG A 536 -51.57 26.66 -79.34
N ILE A 537 -50.89 27.01 -78.24
CA ILE A 537 -50.43 28.38 -77.98
C ILE A 537 -49.36 28.79 -79.00
N THR A 538 -48.37 27.93 -79.25
CA THR A 538 -47.30 28.27 -80.18
C THR A 538 -47.81 28.39 -81.62
N ALA A 539 -48.80 27.59 -82.05
CA ALA A 539 -49.43 27.73 -83.36
C ALA A 539 -50.06 29.13 -83.56
N VAL A 540 -50.76 29.64 -82.54
CA VAL A 540 -51.33 31.00 -82.57
C VAL A 540 -50.22 32.05 -82.61
N ALA A 541 -49.21 31.91 -81.75
CA ALA A 541 -48.09 32.85 -81.65
C ALA A 541 -47.25 32.92 -82.94
N ASP A 542 -46.92 31.78 -83.53
CA ASP A 542 -46.13 31.67 -84.76
C ASP A 542 -46.87 32.27 -85.95
N VAL A 543 -48.14 31.88 -86.18
CA VAL A 543 -48.91 32.42 -87.32
C VAL A 543 -49.16 33.91 -87.16
N PHE A 544 -49.42 34.40 -85.93
CA PHE A 544 -49.55 35.83 -85.70
C PHE A 544 -48.27 36.58 -86.05
N ASP A 545 -47.11 36.08 -85.61
CA ASP A 545 -45.83 36.71 -85.94
C ASP A 545 -45.52 36.68 -87.44
N ALA A 546 -45.79 35.54 -88.08
CA ALA A 546 -45.55 35.31 -89.51
C ALA A 546 -46.36 36.23 -90.42
N LEU A 547 -47.55 36.67 -89.99
CA LEU A 547 -48.40 37.60 -90.71
C LEU A 547 -48.13 39.05 -90.32
N GLY A 548 -47.84 39.29 -89.03
CA GLY A 548 -47.71 40.62 -88.44
C GLY A 548 -46.34 41.27 -88.61
N SER A 549 -45.31 40.51 -88.98
CA SER A 549 -43.93 41.01 -89.11
C SER A 549 -43.49 41.09 -90.57
N ASP A 550 -42.71 42.13 -90.89
CA ASP A 550 -42.07 42.25 -92.20
C ASP A 550 -41.04 41.11 -92.35
N ARG A 551 -40.98 40.51 -93.54
CA ARG A 551 -39.98 39.52 -93.93
C ARG A 551 -39.24 40.00 -95.17
N CYS A 552 -38.02 39.50 -95.40
CA CYS A 552 -37.19 39.93 -96.53
C CYS A 552 -37.84 39.76 -97.92
N TYR A 553 -38.90 38.93 -98.03
CA TYR A 553 -39.65 38.68 -99.26
C TYR A 553 -41.14 39.09 -99.19
N LYS A 554 -41.65 39.56 -98.05
CA LYS A 554 -43.09 39.83 -97.84
C LYS A 554 -43.30 40.93 -96.80
N LYS A 555 -44.13 41.92 -97.11
CA LYS A 555 -44.56 42.93 -96.13
C LYS A 555 -45.55 42.35 -95.11
N ALA A 556 -45.49 42.85 -93.88
CA ALA A 556 -46.48 42.57 -92.85
C ALA A 556 -47.89 42.90 -93.35
N TRP A 557 -48.86 42.10 -92.94
CA TRP A 557 -50.27 42.38 -93.20
C TRP A 557 -50.76 43.51 -92.29
N PRO A 558 -51.74 44.31 -92.73
CA PRO A 558 -52.48 45.20 -91.83
C PRO A 558 -53.07 44.40 -90.66
N LEU A 559 -53.05 44.97 -89.46
CA LEU A 559 -53.49 44.27 -88.26
C LEU A 559 -54.94 43.79 -88.39
N GLU A 560 -55.80 44.60 -89.00
CA GLU A 560 -57.21 44.29 -89.26
C GLU A 560 -57.38 43.02 -90.11
N GLU A 561 -56.54 42.83 -91.13
CA GLU A 561 -56.57 41.64 -91.98
C GLU A 561 -56.12 40.38 -91.23
N ILE A 562 -55.15 40.53 -90.33
CA ILE A 562 -54.69 39.44 -89.45
C ILE A 562 -55.83 39.03 -88.51
N LEU A 563 -56.46 39.99 -87.84
CA LEU A 563 -57.58 39.73 -86.92
C LEU A 563 -58.76 39.08 -87.65
N ASP A 564 -59.08 39.51 -88.87
CA ASP A 564 -60.12 38.91 -89.70
C ASP A 564 -59.80 37.46 -90.07
N LEU A 565 -58.54 37.13 -90.35
CA LEU A 565 -58.12 35.74 -90.58
C LEU A 565 -58.31 34.89 -89.31
N PHE A 566 -57.79 35.36 -88.17
CA PHE A 566 -57.93 34.64 -86.90
C PHE A 566 -59.41 34.41 -86.53
N LYS A 567 -60.29 35.37 -86.83
CA LYS A 567 -61.74 35.23 -86.64
C LYS A 567 -62.36 34.16 -87.53
N LYS A 568 -61.92 34.04 -88.79
CA LYS A 568 -62.40 33.02 -89.75
C LYS A 568 -61.89 31.61 -89.45
N GLU A 569 -60.68 31.54 -88.90
CA GLU A 569 -59.97 30.30 -88.57
C GLU A 569 -60.18 29.83 -87.12
N ARG A 570 -60.91 30.61 -86.32
CA ARG A 570 -61.33 30.27 -84.96
C ARG A 570 -62.13 28.96 -84.95
N GLY A 571 -61.63 27.93 -84.24
CA GLY A 571 -62.23 26.59 -84.20
C GLY A 571 -61.95 25.72 -85.42
N LYS A 572 -61.08 26.17 -86.33
CA LYS A 572 -60.57 25.38 -87.46
C LYS A 572 -59.07 25.19 -87.32
N HIS A 573 -58.28 26.20 -87.68
CA HIS A 573 -56.85 26.21 -87.45
C HIS A 573 -56.53 26.33 -85.95
N PHE A 574 -57.19 27.27 -85.26
CA PHE A 574 -56.82 27.67 -83.91
C PHE A 574 -57.85 27.29 -82.87
N ASP A 575 -57.39 27.00 -81.65
CA ASP A 575 -58.23 26.84 -80.46
C ASP A 575 -59.10 28.10 -80.28
N PRO A 576 -60.44 27.96 -80.24
CA PRO A 576 -61.36 29.09 -80.09
C PRO A 576 -61.03 29.99 -78.90
N LYS A 577 -60.65 29.40 -77.77
CA LYS A 577 -60.35 30.14 -76.54
C LYS A 577 -59.07 30.95 -76.68
N LEU A 578 -58.05 30.42 -77.34
CA LEU A 578 -56.79 31.15 -77.56
C LEU A 578 -56.94 32.32 -78.53
N VAL A 579 -57.82 32.20 -79.53
CA VAL A 579 -58.15 33.34 -80.41
C VAL A 579 -58.85 34.45 -79.63
N ASP A 580 -59.82 34.10 -78.77
CA ASP A 580 -60.50 35.08 -77.94
C ASP A 580 -59.50 35.81 -77.02
N LEU A 581 -58.61 35.06 -76.38
CA LEU A 581 -57.56 35.63 -75.51
C LEU A 581 -56.55 36.48 -76.27
N LEU A 582 -56.20 36.12 -77.52
CA LEU A 582 -55.36 36.95 -78.38
C LEU A 582 -56.04 38.30 -78.64
N PHE A 583 -57.33 38.32 -78.93
CA PHE A 583 -58.08 39.55 -79.21
C PHE A 583 -58.23 40.42 -77.97
N GLU A 584 -58.54 39.82 -76.82
CA GLU A 584 -58.64 40.51 -75.55
C GLU A 584 -57.31 41.16 -75.09
N ASN A 585 -56.18 40.66 -75.59
CA ASN A 585 -54.84 41.10 -75.18
C ASN A 585 -53.99 41.58 -76.36
N ILE A 586 -54.64 42.04 -77.44
CA ILE A 586 -53.97 42.39 -78.69
C ILE A 586 -52.96 43.53 -78.51
N ASP A 587 -53.23 44.48 -77.62
CA ASP A 587 -52.33 45.60 -77.34
C ASP A 587 -50.99 45.12 -76.74
N GLU A 588 -51.01 44.13 -75.84
CA GLU A 588 -49.80 43.54 -75.26
C GLU A 588 -48.97 42.81 -76.34
N VAL A 589 -49.64 42.09 -77.24
CA VAL A 589 -49.00 41.36 -78.33
C VAL A 589 -48.40 42.32 -79.36
N VAL A 590 -49.14 43.36 -79.76
CA VAL A 590 -48.65 44.41 -80.67
C VAL A 590 -47.46 45.16 -80.07
N TYR A 591 -47.49 45.45 -78.77
CA TYR A 591 -46.36 46.05 -78.08
C TYR A 591 -45.08 45.20 -78.19
N ILE A 592 -45.19 43.88 -77.97
CA ILE A 592 -44.06 42.96 -78.12
C ILE A 592 -43.54 42.93 -79.57
N ARG A 593 -44.45 42.92 -80.55
CA ARG A 593 -44.09 42.98 -81.97
C ARG A 593 -43.23 44.19 -82.28
N ASP A 594 -43.70 45.36 -81.87
CA ASP A 594 -43.06 46.63 -82.17
C ASP A 594 -41.74 46.80 -81.39
N LYS A 595 -41.65 46.24 -80.17
CA LYS A 595 -40.43 46.21 -79.36
C LYS A 595 -39.31 45.39 -80.00
N TYR A 596 -39.64 44.27 -80.65
CA TYR A 596 -38.69 43.38 -81.31
C TYR A 596 -38.81 43.47 -82.83
N LYS A 597 -38.93 44.68 -83.38
CA LYS A 597 -39.04 44.90 -84.82
C LYS A 597 -37.76 44.50 -85.56
N ASP A 598 -37.92 43.90 -86.73
CA ASP A 598 -36.80 43.58 -87.62
C ASP A 598 -36.26 44.82 -88.33
N ILE A 599 -34.94 44.90 -88.39
CA ILE A 599 -34.21 45.94 -89.13
C ILE A 599 -33.63 45.24 -90.35
N PHE A 600 -34.13 45.60 -91.52
CA PHE A 600 -33.58 45.17 -92.80
C PHE A 600 -32.72 46.31 -93.35
N ASP A 601 -31.46 46.01 -93.65
CA ASP A 601 -30.53 46.95 -94.30
C ASP A 601 -30.88 47.20 -95.77
#